data_AF-A0A2S6WCL2-F1
#
_entry.id   AF-A0A2S6WCL2-F1
#
_cell.length_a   1.000
_cell.length_b   1.000
_cell.length_c   1.000
_cell.angle_alpha   90.00
_cell.angle_beta   90.00
_cell.angle_gamma   90.00
#
_symmetry.space_group_name_H-M   'P 1'
#
loop_
_entity.id
_entity.type
_entity.pdbx_description
1 polymer ?
#
loop_
_entity_poly.entity_id
_entity_poly.type
_entity_poly.pdbx_seq_one_letter_code
_entity_poly.pdbx_strand_id
1 'polypeptide(L)'
;MSALSDPARLLDAWEEAAAVPPAARAAVLVCHGGFAEDVESALGLPLGDVCALAGRMYAEDFGEALEAVVACRGCDAQLDVRLPVSTLWTASPERERRVPGPRNRELSVRALTARDLLAAGRVPDPAGELLARCVTDSAGKPVDTRGLGPEEVARVEEAAEQLSGAAAAVVRTSCPDCGAAPLMPVDMGGLLWDRVASAASALVSEVAALAAAFGWREQDVLHMSPQRRRMYLRLARRGAA
;
A
#
# COMPACT_ATOMS: atom_id res chain seq x y z
N MET A 1 -12.00 -4.90 13.64
CA MET A 1 -12.43 -6.03 12.79
C MET A 1 -12.72 -5.45 11.43
N SER A 2 -11.74 -5.55 10.54
CA SER A 2 -11.81 -5.09 9.17
C SER A 2 -12.93 -5.80 8.41
N ALA A 3 -13.50 -5.06 7.46
CA ALA A 3 -14.61 -5.48 6.62
C ALA A 3 -14.25 -6.60 5.62
N LEU A 4 -12.97 -6.85 5.32
CA LEU A 4 -12.57 -7.85 4.31
C LEU A 4 -12.66 -9.30 4.77
N SER A 5 -13.00 -9.55 6.04
CA SER A 5 -13.35 -10.89 6.51
C SER A 5 -14.62 -11.45 5.83
N ASP A 6 -15.46 -10.56 5.26
CA ASP A 6 -16.61 -10.94 4.44
C ASP A 6 -16.17 -11.32 3.00
N PRO A 7 -16.45 -12.56 2.54
CA PRO A 7 -16.06 -13.04 1.22
C PRO A 7 -16.50 -12.16 0.05
N ALA A 8 -17.71 -11.59 0.11
CA ALA A 8 -18.20 -10.73 -0.97
C ALA A 8 -17.40 -9.43 -1.04
N ARG A 9 -17.20 -8.78 0.11
CA ARG A 9 -16.37 -7.56 0.21
C ARG A 9 -14.93 -7.79 -0.20
N LEU A 10 -14.36 -8.96 0.08
CA LEU A 10 -13.02 -9.31 -0.38
C LEU A 10 -12.92 -9.31 -1.91
N LEU A 11 -13.92 -9.85 -2.60
CA LEU A 11 -13.96 -9.85 -4.06
C LEU A 11 -14.18 -8.43 -4.61
N ASP A 12 -15.14 -7.69 -4.06
CA ASP A 12 -15.41 -6.29 -4.46
C ASP A 12 -14.15 -5.41 -4.31
N ALA A 13 -13.45 -5.53 -3.17
CA ALA A 13 -12.22 -4.80 -2.91
C ALA A 13 -11.09 -5.19 -3.87
N TRP A 14 -10.96 -6.47 -4.19
CA TRP A 14 -9.98 -6.96 -5.16
C TRP A 14 -10.28 -6.45 -6.57
N GLU A 15 -11.53 -6.52 -7.03
CA GLU A 15 -11.94 -6.07 -8.36
C GLU A 15 -11.70 -4.56 -8.55
N GLU A 16 -12.11 -3.74 -7.58
CA GLU A 16 -11.93 -2.29 -7.65
C GLU A 16 -10.44 -1.91 -7.60
N ALA A 17 -9.65 -2.55 -6.72
CA ALA A 17 -8.21 -2.31 -6.64
C ALA A 17 -7.46 -2.82 -7.89
N ALA A 18 -7.94 -3.90 -8.54
CA ALA A 18 -7.37 -4.40 -9.79
C ALA A 18 -7.56 -3.39 -10.93
N ALA A 19 -8.67 -2.65 -10.94
CA ALA A 19 -9.05 -1.70 -11.99
C ALA A 19 -8.29 -0.35 -11.92
N VAL A 20 -7.57 -0.07 -10.83
CA VAL A 20 -6.83 1.18 -10.64
C VAL A 20 -5.31 1.00 -10.74
N PRO A 21 -4.54 2.06 -11.07
CA PRO A 21 -3.07 2.02 -11.05
C PRO A 21 -2.52 1.65 -9.66
N PRO A 22 -1.31 1.05 -9.57
CA PRO A 22 -0.70 0.64 -8.30
C PRO A 22 -0.70 1.70 -7.21
N ALA A 23 -0.43 2.96 -7.58
CA ALA A 23 -0.39 4.09 -6.64
C ALA A 23 -1.73 4.38 -5.94
N ALA A 24 -2.85 3.90 -6.47
CA ALA A 24 -4.19 4.09 -5.90
C ALA A 24 -4.70 2.88 -5.11
N ARG A 25 -4.09 1.69 -5.28
CA ARG A 25 -4.63 0.43 -4.75
C ARG A 25 -4.78 0.44 -3.24
N ALA A 26 -3.76 0.92 -2.54
CA ALA A 26 -3.80 0.98 -1.08
C ALA A 26 -4.97 1.84 -0.58
N ALA A 27 -5.25 2.98 -1.22
CA ALA A 27 -6.38 3.85 -0.89
C ALA A 27 -7.74 3.16 -1.09
N VAL A 28 -7.90 2.43 -2.21
CA VAL A 28 -9.11 1.62 -2.47
C VAL A 28 -9.28 0.53 -1.40
N LEU A 29 -8.22 -0.23 -1.12
CA LEU A 29 -8.28 -1.33 -0.16
C LEU A 29 -8.61 -0.84 1.26
N VAL A 30 -7.97 0.23 1.74
CA VAL A 30 -8.26 0.76 3.09
C VAL A 30 -9.68 1.35 3.19
N CYS A 31 -10.23 1.88 2.09
CA CYS A 31 -11.63 2.29 2.03
C CYS A 31 -12.57 1.08 2.19
N HIS A 32 -12.36 0.00 1.42
CA HIS A 32 -13.13 -1.24 1.55
C HIS A 32 -13.00 -1.89 2.93
N GLY A 33 -11.82 -1.78 3.56
CA GLY A 33 -11.57 -2.21 4.93
C GLY A 33 -12.28 -1.38 6.01
N GLY A 34 -12.89 -0.24 5.65
CA GLY A 34 -13.56 0.67 6.58
C GLY A 34 -12.62 1.61 7.34
N PHE A 35 -11.39 1.81 6.84
CA PHE A 35 -10.38 2.70 7.44
C PHE A 35 -10.39 4.12 6.86
N ALA A 36 -11.17 4.34 5.80
CA ALA A 36 -11.47 5.64 5.21
C ALA A 36 -12.96 5.74 4.89
N GLU A 37 -13.51 6.95 4.83
CA GLU A 37 -14.94 7.19 4.55
C GLU A 37 -15.28 6.85 3.09
N ASP A 38 -14.40 7.24 2.17
CA ASP A 38 -14.52 6.96 0.75
C ASP A 38 -13.13 6.89 0.09
N VAL A 39 -13.09 6.44 -1.17
CA VAL A 39 -11.83 6.31 -1.92
C VAL A 39 -11.20 7.68 -2.18
N GLU A 40 -11.99 8.73 -2.41
CA GLU A 40 -11.47 10.06 -2.72
C GLU A 40 -10.74 10.70 -1.54
N SER A 41 -11.28 10.59 -0.34
CA SER A 41 -10.64 11.00 0.90
C SER A 41 -9.37 10.20 1.15
N ALA A 42 -9.40 8.88 0.94
CA ALA A 42 -8.22 8.02 1.06
C ALA A 42 -7.11 8.41 0.06
N LEU A 43 -7.45 8.75 -1.19
CA LEU A 43 -6.49 9.19 -2.21
C LEU A 43 -5.85 10.55 -1.87
N GLY A 44 -6.54 11.38 -1.08
CA GLY A 44 -6.07 12.68 -0.61
C GLY A 44 -5.25 12.62 0.68
N LEU A 45 -5.16 11.46 1.34
CA LEU A 45 -4.31 11.30 2.51
C LEU A 45 -2.82 11.29 2.11
N PRO A 46 -1.93 11.75 3.01
CA PRO A 46 -0.49 11.54 2.86
C PRO A 46 -0.20 10.05 2.65
N LEU A 47 0.74 9.73 1.76
CA LEU A 47 1.10 8.33 1.45
C LEU A 47 1.48 7.56 2.71
N GLY A 48 2.24 8.17 3.62
CA GLY A 48 2.60 7.57 4.90
C GLY A 48 1.39 7.22 5.76
N ASP A 49 0.30 8.00 5.70
CA ASP A 49 -0.93 7.67 6.43
C ASP A 49 -1.65 6.49 5.78
N VAL A 50 -1.77 6.48 4.46
CA VAL A 50 -2.38 5.34 3.73
C VAL A 50 -1.59 4.06 4.00
N CYS A 51 -0.26 4.12 4.01
CA CYS A 51 0.60 3.00 4.40
C CYS A 51 0.36 2.57 5.86
N ALA A 52 0.18 3.52 6.78
CA ALA A 52 -0.16 3.23 8.16
C ALA A 52 -1.53 2.51 8.28
N LEU A 53 -2.54 3.00 7.56
CA LEU A 53 -3.86 2.36 7.46
C LEU A 53 -3.77 0.95 6.88
N ALA A 54 -3.03 0.78 5.79
CA ALA A 54 -2.81 -0.50 5.13
C ALA A 54 -2.12 -1.51 6.06
N GLY A 55 -1.14 -1.06 6.85
CA GLY A 55 -0.50 -1.87 7.89
C GLY A 55 -1.50 -2.34 8.96
N ARG A 56 -2.34 -1.44 9.47
CA ARG A 56 -3.39 -1.82 10.46
C ARG A 56 -4.38 -2.82 9.89
N MET A 57 -4.86 -2.56 8.68
CA MET A 57 -5.75 -3.46 7.96
C MET A 57 -5.11 -4.84 7.75
N TYR A 58 -3.85 -4.88 7.32
CA TYR A 58 -3.11 -6.13 7.18
C TYR A 58 -3.07 -6.90 8.50
N ALA A 59 -2.76 -6.22 9.62
CA ALA A 59 -2.72 -6.86 10.93
C ALA A 59 -4.07 -7.48 11.32
N GLU A 60 -5.17 -6.79 11.02
CA GLU A 60 -6.51 -7.26 11.34
C GLU A 60 -6.97 -8.46 10.48
N ASP A 61 -6.66 -8.46 9.18
CA ASP A 61 -7.18 -9.47 8.24
C ASP A 61 -6.22 -10.64 7.99
N PHE A 62 -4.91 -10.40 8.04
CA PHE A 62 -3.88 -11.37 7.65
C PHE A 62 -2.88 -11.70 8.77
N GLY A 63 -2.97 -11.01 9.90
CA GLY A 63 -2.18 -11.26 11.10
C GLY A 63 -0.98 -10.31 11.27
N GLU A 64 -0.34 -10.38 12.44
CA GLU A 64 0.63 -9.36 12.90
C GLU A 64 2.05 -9.52 12.34
N ALA A 65 2.29 -10.45 11.41
CA ALA A 65 3.61 -10.67 10.83
C ALA A 65 3.57 -10.59 9.30
N LEU A 66 4.42 -9.74 8.74
CA LEU A 66 4.81 -9.81 7.34
C LEU A 66 5.86 -10.90 7.20
N GLU A 67 5.62 -11.82 6.28
CA GLU A 67 6.58 -12.82 5.84
C GLU A 67 6.91 -12.50 4.39
N ALA A 68 8.16 -12.17 4.12
CA ALA A 68 8.63 -11.77 2.81
C ALA A 68 9.94 -12.49 2.50
N VAL A 69 10.10 -12.86 1.22
CA VAL A 69 11.36 -13.36 0.69
C VAL A 69 12.02 -12.23 -0.09
N VAL A 70 13.26 -11.93 0.25
CA VAL A 70 14.02 -10.83 -0.35
C VAL A 70 15.38 -11.31 -0.83
N ALA A 71 15.81 -10.84 -1.99
CA ALA A 71 17.14 -11.16 -2.52
C ALA A 71 18.20 -10.25 -1.88
N CYS A 72 19.28 -10.84 -1.37
CA CYS A 72 20.42 -10.09 -0.87
C CYS A 72 21.16 -9.39 -2.01
N ARG A 73 21.28 -8.05 -1.97
CA ARG A 73 22.02 -7.29 -3.01
C ARG A 73 23.54 -7.55 -3.06
N GLY A 74 24.10 -8.27 -2.09
CA GLY A 74 25.53 -8.60 -2.05
C GLY A 74 25.88 -9.99 -2.59
N CYS A 75 24.96 -10.96 -2.51
CA CYS A 75 25.24 -12.36 -2.88
C CYS A 75 24.05 -13.10 -3.51
N ASP A 76 22.94 -12.41 -3.77
CA ASP A 76 21.69 -12.93 -4.36
C ASP A 76 20.98 -14.05 -3.57
N ALA A 77 21.46 -14.40 -2.38
CA ALA A 77 20.79 -15.32 -1.47
C ALA A 77 19.35 -14.85 -1.17
N GLN A 78 18.40 -15.80 -1.14
CA GLN A 78 17.02 -15.57 -0.74
C GLN A 78 16.95 -15.53 0.79
N LEU A 79 16.51 -14.42 1.35
CA LEU A 79 16.39 -14.22 2.79
C LEU A 79 14.92 -14.26 3.19
N ASP A 80 14.58 -15.15 4.11
CA ASP A 80 13.28 -15.15 4.78
C ASP A 80 13.28 -14.05 5.85
N VAL A 81 12.43 -13.05 5.66
CA VAL A 81 12.31 -11.92 6.58
C VAL A 81 10.92 -11.92 7.18
N ARG A 82 10.89 -11.92 8.52
CA ARG A 82 9.67 -11.79 9.30
C ARG A 82 9.66 -10.46 10.03
N LEU A 83 8.63 -9.65 9.80
CA LEU A 83 8.52 -8.30 10.37
C LEU A 83 7.21 -8.16 11.13
N PRO A 84 7.24 -7.70 12.39
CA PRO A 84 6.03 -7.30 13.08
C PRO A 84 5.36 -6.14 12.34
N VAL A 85 4.08 -6.29 12.02
CA VAL A 85 3.28 -5.25 11.39
C VAL A 85 3.14 -4.04 12.34
N SER A 86 3.05 -4.29 13.65
CA SER A 86 2.83 -3.23 14.65
C SER A 86 3.99 -2.23 14.80
N THR A 87 5.18 -2.52 14.28
CA THR A 87 6.39 -1.71 14.53
C THR A 87 6.69 -0.63 13.49
N LEU A 88 6.02 -0.64 12.33
CA LEU A 88 6.45 0.16 11.16
C LEU A 88 5.40 1.16 10.65
N TRP A 89 4.13 0.98 11.02
CA TRP A 89 2.99 1.58 10.29
C TRP A 89 2.27 2.63 11.13
N THR A 90 3.01 3.67 11.54
CA THR A 90 2.46 4.80 12.32
C THR A 90 2.33 6.04 11.45
N ALA A 91 1.18 6.72 11.56
CA ALA A 91 0.96 7.99 10.89
C ALA A 91 1.91 9.07 11.44
N SER A 92 2.49 9.88 10.54
CA SER A 92 3.23 11.07 10.95
C SER A 92 2.24 12.21 11.27
N PRO A 93 2.42 12.99 12.34
CA PRO A 93 1.62 14.19 12.56
C PRO A 93 2.05 15.35 11.65
N GLU A 94 3.27 15.32 11.12
CA GLU A 94 3.81 16.38 10.26
C GLU A 94 3.28 16.21 8.83
N ARG A 95 2.68 17.27 8.29
CA ARG A 95 2.04 17.28 6.96
C ARG A 95 2.75 18.19 5.97
N GLU A 96 3.48 19.16 6.50
CA GLU A 96 4.07 20.24 5.75
C GLU A 96 5.35 20.68 6.45
N ARG A 97 6.36 21.06 5.67
CA ARG A 97 7.65 21.57 6.13
C ARG A 97 8.02 22.81 5.35
N ARG A 98 8.58 23.78 6.06
CA ARG A 98 9.08 25.02 5.48
C ARG A 98 10.57 24.90 5.23
N VAL A 99 11.00 25.27 4.03
CA VAL A 99 12.41 25.30 3.65
C VAL A 99 12.75 26.66 3.05
N PRO A 100 14.00 27.14 3.17
CA PRO A 100 14.37 28.35 2.47
C PRO A 100 14.28 28.14 0.95
N GLY A 101 14.03 29.21 0.21
CA GLY A 101 13.90 29.23 -1.25
C GLY A 101 14.59 30.44 -1.87
N PRO A 102 14.31 30.72 -3.16
CA PRO A 102 15.00 31.75 -3.91
C PRO A 102 14.83 33.14 -3.29
N ARG A 103 15.91 33.92 -3.26
CA ARG A 103 15.92 35.31 -2.77
C ARG A 103 15.44 35.45 -1.31
N ASN A 104 15.82 34.50 -0.44
CA ASN A 104 15.41 34.46 0.97
C ASN A 104 13.88 34.35 1.18
N ARG A 105 13.14 33.83 0.20
CA ARG A 105 11.74 33.45 0.39
C ARG A 105 11.66 32.09 1.09
N GLU A 106 10.50 31.78 1.66
CA GLU A 106 10.22 30.48 2.27
C GLU A 106 9.31 29.68 1.34
N LEU A 107 9.67 28.42 1.11
CA LEU A 107 8.86 27.44 0.39
C LEU A 107 8.17 26.53 1.39
N SER A 108 6.93 26.19 1.11
CA SER A 108 6.16 25.19 1.83
C SER A 108 6.15 23.89 1.04
N VAL A 109 6.58 22.79 1.65
CA VAL A 109 6.58 21.45 1.06
C VAL A 109 5.59 20.61 1.83
N ARG A 110 4.58 20.06 1.15
CA ARG A 110 3.62 19.14 1.76
C ARG A 110 3.92 17.68 1.44
N ALA A 111 3.46 16.77 2.30
CA ALA A 111 3.54 15.35 2.06
C ALA A 111 2.83 14.95 0.76
N LEU A 112 3.39 13.96 0.06
CA LEU A 112 2.81 13.41 -1.16
C LEU A 112 1.54 12.63 -0.84
N THR A 113 0.59 12.64 -1.78
CA THR A 113 -0.65 11.86 -1.74
C THR A 113 -0.71 10.92 -2.95
N ALA A 114 -1.62 9.94 -2.93
CA ALA A 114 -1.85 9.09 -4.10
C ALA A 114 -2.31 9.89 -5.32
N ARG A 115 -3.09 10.98 -5.12
CA ARG A 115 -3.47 11.90 -6.20
C ARG A 115 -2.27 12.51 -6.91
N ASP A 116 -1.20 12.82 -6.17
CA ASP A 116 0.03 13.38 -6.74
C ASP A 116 0.76 12.35 -7.60
N LEU A 117 0.91 11.11 -7.11
CA LEU A 117 1.50 10.01 -7.88
C LEU A 117 0.70 9.69 -9.15
N LEU A 118 -0.64 9.70 -9.06
CA LEU A 118 -1.53 9.49 -10.20
C LEU A 118 -1.41 10.60 -11.24
N ALA A 119 -1.26 11.86 -10.82
CA ALA A 119 -1.04 12.98 -11.73
C ALA A 119 0.35 12.88 -12.39
N ALA A 120 1.39 12.65 -11.59
CA ALA A 120 2.77 12.50 -12.05
C ALA A 120 2.95 11.34 -13.04
N GLY A 121 2.23 10.23 -12.85
CA GLY A 121 2.27 9.08 -13.75
C GLY A 121 1.64 9.32 -15.14
N ARG A 122 1.02 10.49 -15.38
CA ARG A 122 0.38 10.83 -16.66
C ARG A 122 1.19 11.82 -17.50
N VAL A 123 2.34 12.27 -17.01
CA VAL A 123 3.16 13.29 -17.69
C VAL A 123 4.57 12.78 -17.97
N PRO A 124 5.29 13.36 -18.95
CA PRO A 124 6.66 12.94 -19.27
C PRO A 124 7.70 13.25 -18.19
N ASP A 125 7.43 14.25 -17.35
CA ASP A 125 8.30 14.67 -16.23
C ASP A 125 7.57 14.50 -14.88
N PRO A 126 7.53 13.29 -14.31
CA PRO A 126 6.87 13.02 -13.04
C PRO A 126 7.46 13.83 -11.88
N ALA A 127 8.79 14.00 -11.85
CA ALA A 127 9.47 14.72 -10.77
C ALA A 127 9.10 16.20 -10.76
N GLY A 128 9.11 16.85 -11.94
CA GLY A 128 8.67 18.24 -12.09
C GLY A 128 7.20 18.43 -11.71
N GLU A 129 6.32 17.49 -12.04
CA GLU A 129 4.91 17.53 -11.64
C GLU A 129 4.75 17.38 -10.12
N LEU A 130 5.45 16.44 -9.48
CA LEU A 130 5.41 16.29 -8.02
C LEU A 130 5.89 17.57 -7.33
N LEU A 131 7.00 18.16 -7.79
CA LEU A 131 7.49 19.45 -7.27
C LEU A 131 6.42 20.54 -7.42
N ALA A 132 5.84 20.71 -8.61
CA ALA A 132 4.84 21.74 -8.87
C ALA A 132 3.56 21.59 -8.01
N ARG A 133 3.19 20.35 -7.67
CA ARG A 133 2.00 20.04 -6.86
C ARG A 133 2.23 20.13 -5.35
N CYS A 134 3.45 19.82 -4.90
CA CYS A 134 3.78 19.67 -3.48
C CYS A 134 4.51 20.89 -2.91
N VAL A 135 4.99 21.81 -3.75
CA VAL A 135 5.72 23.01 -3.32
C VAL A 135 4.92 24.28 -3.59
N THR A 136 4.72 25.08 -2.55
CA THR A 136 4.09 26.40 -2.62
C THR A 136 4.96 27.45 -1.93
N ASP A 137 4.57 28.72 -2.02
CA ASP A 137 5.10 29.75 -1.12
C ASP A 137 4.46 29.64 0.28
N SER A 138 4.92 30.48 1.21
CA SER A 138 4.38 30.54 2.59
C SER A 138 2.93 31.01 2.68
N ALA A 139 2.34 31.53 1.59
CA ALA A 139 0.94 31.90 1.48
C ALA A 139 0.10 30.80 0.78
N GLY A 140 0.69 29.64 0.48
CA GLY A 140 0.03 28.52 -0.20
C GLY A 140 -0.15 28.72 -1.70
N LYS A 141 0.55 29.68 -2.32
CA LYS A 141 0.45 29.92 -3.76
C LYS A 141 1.44 29.05 -4.54
N PRO A 142 1.07 28.57 -5.73
CA PRO A 142 2.01 27.86 -6.60
C PRO A 142 3.25 28.69 -6.90
N VAL A 143 4.41 28.04 -6.85
CA VAL A 143 5.71 28.64 -7.23
C VAL A 143 6.18 28.06 -8.56
N ASP A 144 6.99 28.83 -9.28
CA ASP A 144 7.66 28.32 -10.48
C ASP A 144 8.81 27.38 -10.06
N THR A 145 8.50 26.10 -9.93
CA THR A 145 9.46 25.07 -9.50
C THR A 145 10.56 24.81 -10.54
N ARG A 146 10.35 25.17 -11.81
CA ARG A 146 11.38 25.06 -12.86
C ARG A 146 12.48 26.10 -12.70
N GLY A 147 12.20 27.18 -11.98
CA GLY A 147 13.16 28.22 -11.65
C GLY A 147 14.02 27.92 -10.41
N LEU A 148 13.79 26.80 -9.72
CA LEU A 148 14.58 26.40 -8.55
C LEU A 148 15.97 25.93 -8.97
N GLY A 149 17.00 26.43 -8.29
CA GLY A 149 18.36 25.96 -8.42
C GLY A 149 18.59 24.61 -7.71
N PRO A 150 19.72 23.93 -7.97
CA PRO A 150 20.00 22.60 -7.44
C PRO A 150 19.94 22.51 -5.91
N GLU A 151 20.43 23.54 -5.21
CA GLU A 151 20.42 23.57 -3.73
C GLU A 151 19.01 23.72 -3.14
N GLU A 152 18.10 24.35 -3.88
CA GLU A 152 16.71 24.54 -3.46
C GLU A 152 15.93 23.26 -3.70
N VAL A 153 16.16 22.60 -4.84
CA VAL A 153 15.61 21.28 -5.13
C VAL A 153 16.06 20.27 -4.08
N ALA A 154 17.35 20.22 -3.73
CA ALA A 154 17.87 19.30 -2.71
C ALA A 154 17.21 19.49 -1.34
N ARG A 155 16.94 20.75 -0.93
CA ARG A 155 16.22 21.05 0.32
C ARG A 155 14.76 20.63 0.27
N VAL A 156 14.10 20.81 -0.87
CA VAL A 156 12.72 20.34 -1.07
C VAL A 156 12.65 18.82 -1.02
N GLU A 157 13.58 18.13 -1.67
CA GLU A 157 13.66 16.67 -1.65
C GLU A 157 13.92 16.14 -0.23
N GLU A 158 14.84 16.75 0.51
CA GLU A 158 15.08 16.40 1.92
C GLU A 158 13.83 16.64 2.79
N ALA A 159 13.08 17.72 2.54
CA ALA A 159 11.83 17.98 3.24
C ALA A 159 10.74 16.96 2.89
N ALA A 160 10.62 16.58 1.61
CA ALA A 160 9.70 15.55 1.16
C ALA A 160 10.04 14.18 1.79
N GLU A 161 11.31 13.81 1.85
CA GLU A 161 11.77 12.57 2.49
C GLU A 161 11.39 12.50 3.96
N GLN A 162 11.57 13.59 4.71
CA GLN A 162 11.17 13.68 6.12
C GLN A 162 9.64 13.60 6.32
N LEU A 163 8.87 13.98 5.30
CA LEU A 163 7.41 13.89 5.28
C LEU A 163 6.87 12.53 4.82
N SER A 164 7.70 11.67 4.23
CA SER A 164 7.28 10.37 3.68
C SER A 164 6.71 9.42 4.73
N GLY A 165 7.17 9.52 5.99
CA GLY A 165 6.69 8.71 7.10
C GLY A 165 6.74 7.21 6.78
N ALA A 166 5.65 6.50 7.06
CA ALA A 166 5.56 5.06 6.82
C ALA A 166 5.64 4.65 5.33
N ALA A 167 5.49 5.56 4.37
CA ALA A 167 5.67 5.24 2.95
C ALA A 167 7.15 5.06 2.57
N ALA A 168 8.08 5.57 3.37
CA ALA A 168 9.52 5.35 3.23
C ALA A 168 10.04 4.28 4.21
N ALA A 169 9.18 3.37 4.67
CA ALA A 169 9.59 2.30 5.58
C ALA A 169 10.68 1.43 4.94
N VAL A 170 11.78 1.26 5.66
CA VAL A 170 12.89 0.39 5.26
C VAL A 170 13.19 -0.62 6.35
N VAL A 171 13.57 -1.82 5.91
CA VAL A 171 13.97 -2.92 6.79
C VAL A 171 15.44 -3.18 6.61
N ARG A 172 16.14 -3.27 7.73
CA ARG A 172 17.53 -3.74 7.76
C ARG A 172 17.55 -5.19 8.20
N THR A 173 18.03 -6.07 7.34
CA THR A 173 18.28 -7.48 7.67
C THR A 173 19.74 -7.79 7.42
N SER A 174 20.33 -8.67 8.23
CA SER A 174 21.70 -9.14 8.01
C SER A 174 21.66 -10.43 7.21
N CYS A 175 22.34 -10.46 6.07
CA CYS A 175 22.51 -11.66 5.28
C CYS A 175 23.45 -12.63 6.01
N PRO A 176 23.03 -13.87 6.31
CA PRO A 176 23.88 -14.85 6.97
C PRO A 176 25.05 -15.32 6.08
N ASP A 177 24.89 -15.24 4.75
CA ASP A 177 25.87 -15.79 3.80
C ASP A 177 27.04 -14.83 3.54
N CYS A 178 26.76 -13.52 3.38
CA CYS A 178 27.79 -12.53 3.08
C CYS A 178 28.02 -11.48 4.18
N GLY A 179 27.22 -11.49 5.25
CA GLY A 179 27.31 -10.53 6.35
C GLY A 179 26.84 -9.11 6.00
N ALA A 180 26.42 -8.84 4.76
CA ALA A 180 25.88 -7.55 4.37
C ALA A 180 24.56 -7.27 5.11
N ALA A 181 24.32 -6.01 5.46
CA ALA A 181 23.09 -5.56 6.11
C ALA A 181 22.28 -4.61 5.21
N PRO A 182 21.73 -5.09 4.07
CA PRO A 182 21.02 -4.22 3.13
C PRO A 182 19.81 -3.55 3.77
N LEU A 183 19.55 -2.31 3.36
CA LEU A 183 18.28 -1.64 3.55
C LEU A 183 17.35 -2.01 2.40
N MET A 184 16.14 -2.43 2.74
CA MET A 184 15.14 -2.84 1.77
C MET A 184 13.89 -2.00 1.97
N PRO A 185 13.42 -1.26 0.95
CA PRO A 185 12.16 -0.55 1.03
C PRO A 185 11.01 -1.54 1.15
N VAL A 186 10.00 -1.18 1.93
CA VAL A 186 8.80 -1.98 2.14
C VAL A 186 7.61 -1.25 1.54
N ASP A 187 7.09 -1.77 0.43
CA ASP A 187 5.82 -1.30 -0.13
C ASP A 187 4.65 -1.98 0.58
N MET A 188 4.16 -1.36 1.65
CA MET A 188 3.01 -1.88 2.41
C MET A 188 1.74 -1.95 1.55
N GLY A 189 1.56 -1.03 0.61
CA GLY A 189 0.42 -1.04 -0.30
C GLY A 189 0.46 -2.25 -1.23
N GLY A 190 1.63 -2.53 -1.80
CA GLY A 190 1.89 -3.73 -2.60
C GLY A 190 1.73 -5.02 -1.81
N LEU A 191 2.27 -5.09 -0.59
CA LEU A 191 2.14 -6.27 0.28
C LEU A 191 0.68 -6.57 0.66
N LEU A 192 -0.10 -5.54 0.97
CA LEU A 192 -1.53 -5.70 1.23
C LEU A 192 -2.27 -6.18 -0.03
N TRP A 193 -1.97 -5.58 -1.18
CA TRP A 193 -2.54 -5.98 -2.46
C TRP A 193 -2.25 -7.46 -2.77
N ASP A 194 -1.02 -7.92 -2.61
CA ASP A 194 -0.66 -9.31 -2.89
C ASP A 194 -1.44 -10.30 -2.01
N ARG A 195 -1.66 -9.96 -0.73
CA ARG A 195 -2.51 -10.76 0.16
C ARG A 195 -3.96 -10.79 -0.27
N VAL A 196 -4.54 -9.63 -0.60
CA VAL A 196 -5.93 -9.52 -1.07
C VAL A 196 -6.12 -10.30 -2.37
N ALA A 197 -5.22 -10.12 -3.34
CA ALA A 197 -5.27 -10.82 -4.63
C ALA A 197 -5.14 -12.34 -4.46
N SER A 198 -4.22 -12.81 -3.60
CA SER A 198 -4.10 -14.23 -3.30
C SER A 198 -5.35 -14.79 -2.61
N ALA A 199 -5.95 -14.04 -1.68
CA ALA A 199 -7.15 -14.46 -0.97
C ALA A 199 -8.38 -14.52 -1.90
N ALA A 200 -8.54 -13.52 -2.78
CA ALA A 200 -9.59 -13.48 -3.78
C ALA A 200 -9.48 -14.66 -4.76
N SER A 201 -8.29 -14.92 -5.30
CA SER A 201 -8.03 -16.06 -6.20
C SER A 201 -8.35 -17.41 -5.54
N ALA A 202 -7.95 -17.58 -4.27
CA ALA A 202 -8.27 -18.77 -3.50
C ALA A 202 -9.79 -18.92 -3.30
N LEU A 203 -10.48 -17.83 -2.95
CA LEU A 203 -11.94 -17.83 -2.75
C LEU A 203 -12.70 -18.18 -4.04
N VAL A 204 -12.32 -17.60 -5.19
CA VAL A 204 -12.90 -17.94 -6.50
C VAL A 204 -12.71 -19.43 -6.81
N SER A 205 -11.53 -19.98 -6.50
CA SER A 205 -11.26 -21.41 -6.66
C SER A 205 -12.14 -22.28 -5.73
N GLU A 206 -12.36 -21.83 -4.49
CA GLU A 206 -13.31 -22.49 -3.57
C GLU A 206 -14.74 -22.49 -4.13
N VAL A 207 -15.20 -21.34 -4.61
CA VAL A 207 -16.54 -21.17 -5.21
C VAL A 207 -16.71 -22.09 -6.41
N ALA A 208 -15.74 -22.08 -7.34
CA ALA A 208 -15.78 -22.93 -8.53
C ALA A 208 -15.86 -24.42 -8.18
N ALA A 209 -15.06 -24.87 -7.22
CA ALA A 209 -15.06 -26.27 -6.77
C ALA A 209 -16.39 -26.68 -6.12
N LEU A 210 -16.99 -25.81 -5.30
CA LEU A 210 -18.27 -26.08 -4.64
C LEU A 210 -19.45 -26.03 -5.63
N ALA A 211 -19.44 -25.06 -6.55
CA ALA A 211 -20.45 -24.96 -7.60
C ALA A 211 -20.41 -26.18 -8.53
N ALA A 212 -19.22 -26.65 -8.91
CA ALA A 212 -19.07 -27.85 -9.74
C ALA A 212 -19.56 -29.13 -9.04
N ALA A 213 -19.31 -29.28 -7.74
CA ALA A 213 -19.66 -30.49 -6.99
C ALA A 213 -21.15 -30.55 -6.59
N PHE A 214 -21.76 -29.40 -6.28
CA PHE A 214 -23.10 -29.35 -5.67
C PHE A 214 -24.12 -28.53 -6.46
N GLY A 215 -23.72 -27.84 -7.54
CA GLY A 215 -24.61 -26.99 -8.34
C GLY A 215 -25.04 -25.69 -7.65
N TRP A 216 -24.35 -25.29 -6.57
CA TRP A 216 -24.68 -24.08 -5.82
C TRP A 216 -24.29 -22.82 -6.58
N ARG A 217 -25.07 -21.76 -6.38
CA ARG A 217 -24.76 -20.45 -6.93
C ARG A 217 -23.67 -19.80 -6.08
N GLU A 218 -22.88 -18.94 -6.71
CA GLU A 218 -21.81 -18.19 -6.05
C GLU A 218 -22.30 -17.49 -4.77
N GLN A 219 -23.42 -16.77 -4.85
CA GLN A 219 -24.02 -16.10 -3.69
C GLN A 219 -24.25 -17.06 -2.52
N ASP A 220 -24.71 -18.28 -2.77
CA ASP A 220 -25.03 -19.24 -1.72
C ASP A 220 -23.74 -19.71 -1.03
N VAL A 221 -22.66 -19.86 -1.80
CA VAL A 221 -21.33 -20.21 -1.31
C VAL A 221 -20.71 -19.07 -0.50
N LEU A 222 -20.81 -17.82 -0.98
CA LEU A 222 -20.25 -16.66 -0.28
C LEU A 222 -20.94 -16.41 1.06
N HIS A 223 -22.25 -16.66 1.17
CA HIS A 223 -23.00 -16.57 2.44
C HIS A 223 -22.68 -17.69 3.44
N MET A 224 -21.97 -18.75 3.02
CA MET A 224 -21.51 -19.78 3.96
C MET A 224 -20.34 -19.27 4.79
N SER A 225 -20.35 -19.61 6.08
CA SER A 225 -19.17 -19.39 6.91
C SER A 225 -17.94 -20.12 6.36
N PRO A 226 -16.72 -19.59 6.55
CA PRO A 226 -15.49 -20.23 6.08
C PRO A 226 -15.35 -21.68 6.56
N GLN A 227 -15.79 -21.99 7.79
CA GLN A 227 -15.78 -23.35 8.33
C GLN A 227 -16.68 -24.31 7.53
N ARG A 228 -17.90 -23.87 7.18
CA ARG A 228 -18.83 -24.68 6.38
C ARG A 228 -18.31 -24.90 4.96
N ARG A 229 -17.80 -23.86 4.29
CA ARG A 229 -17.17 -24.02 2.96
C ARG A 229 -16.05 -25.05 2.98
N ARG A 230 -15.14 -24.97 3.96
CA ARG A 230 -14.04 -25.94 4.13
C ARG A 230 -14.52 -27.38 4.36
N MET A 231 -15.64 -27.58 5.06
CA MET A 231 -16.25 -28.91 5.21
C MET A 231 -16.74 -29.46 3.87
N TYR A 232 -17.47 -28.66 3.10
CA TYR A 232 -17.99 -29.09 1.80
C TYR A 232 -16.87 -29.30 0.77
N LEU A 233 -15.82 -28.49 0.77
CA LEU A 233 -14.65 -28.69 -0.09
C LEU A 233 -13.98 -30.05 0.19
N ARG A 234 -13.90 -30.46 1.46
CA ARG A 234 -13.39 -31.80 1.81
C ARG A 234 -14.29 -32.93 1.30
N LEU A 235 -15.61 -32.73 1.29
CA LEU A 235 -16.56 -33.70 0.73
C LEU A 235 -16.45 -33.78 -0.80
N ALA A 236 -16.37 -32.63 -1.48
CA ALA A 236 -16.19 -32.56 -2.93
C ALA A 236 -14.91 -33.29 -3.38
N ARG A 237 -13.79 -33.12 -2.66
CA ARG A 237 -12.52 -33.82 -2.94
C ARG A 237 -12.60 -35.34 -2.74
N ARG A 238 -13.45 -35.83 -1.83
CA ARG A 238 -13.63 -37.27 -1.58
C ARG A 238 -14.54 -37.95 -2.58
N GLY A 239 -15.48 -37.22 -3.20
CA GLY A 239 -16.37 -37.75 -4.24
C GLY A 239 -15.77 -37.70 -5.65
N ALA A 240 -14.67 -36.97 -5.83
CA ALA A 240 -13.93 -36.88 -7.10
C ALA A 240 -12.78 -37.91 -7.23
N ALA A 241 -12.53 -38.71 -6.18
CA ALA A 241 -11.56 -39.80 -6.15
C ALA A 241 -12.29 -41.14 -6.35
#